data_AF-A0A9E1BEE0-F1
#
_entry.id   AF-A0A9E1BEE0-F1
#
_cell.length_a   1.000
_cell.length_b   1.000
_cell.length_c   1.000
_cell.angle_alpha   90.00
_cell.angle_beta   90.00
_cell.angle_gamma   90.00
#
_symmetry.space_group_name_H-M   'P 1'
#
loop_
_entity.id
_entity.type
_entity.pdbx_description
1 polymer ?
#
loop_
_entity_poly.entity_id
_entity_poly.type
_entity_poly.pdbx_seq_one_letter_code
_entity_poly.pdbx_strand_id
1 'polypeptide(L)'
;MKTQLKVSIVVFAVVFFAATLFAMLYVGGVAEAFTQEELDECDRLFVEAVGETIDQNGETGSFAANKRMIYDVALHELGFVYSYTNAQGDGYAVILVLEQPVVSEIVEGKDPYANLQGLPIYVNHFTYAGYRDGEYTFANGVVMTKEEVDCLNGVRGVGSLTQSESVVNYVSKTDNKQTAIKNHPGYYQPESSLPSGCTAVAAANVIGYYDRLVPDLIPDYDAAITIGTTYTYKSQNSTIVSLMTNLYTFIGVNATTGATVSKFKYGLRGYCASTGTNVTFAGVMSGNTLDYGKAAQIFLAEKPVVLFVQGFQFATINSEENADTYKTYTGNGSHAVVAFELREIVYTLANGSTTTNRLVKIATGYRDVAKAYLNLSSTAISDAFVVNIM
;
A
#
# COMPACT_ATOMS: atom_id res chain seq x y z
N MET A 1 -43.59 46.65 11.44
CA MET A 1 -43.29 45.29 10.99
C MET A 1 -42.24 45.38 9.89
N LYS A 2 -40.98 45.10 10.24
CA LYS A 2 -39.85 45.18 9.31
C LYS A 2 -39.73 43.84 8.58
N THR A 3 -39.95 43.89 7.27
CA THR A 3 -39.71 42.82 6.31
C THR A 3 -38.22 42.50 6.28
N GLN A 4 -37.83 41.31 6.74
CA GLN A 4 -36.45 40.81 6.65
C GLN A 4 -36.25 40.21 5.26
N LEU A 5 -35.38 40.84 4.48
CA LEU A 5 -34.90 40.40 3.18
C LEU A 5 -33.92 39.24 3.43
N LYS A 6 -34.28 38.01 3.04
CA LYS A 6 -33.30 36.90 2.98
C LYS A 6 -32.41 37.12 1.76
N VAL A 7 -31.17 37.51 2.00
CA VAL A 7 -30.10 37.46 1.00
C VAL A 7 -29.25 36.23 1.35
N SER A 8 -29.38 35.18 0.56
CA SER A 8 -28.41 34.10 0.46
C SER A 8 -27.50 34.43 -0.72
N ILE A 9 -26.18 34.50 -0.53
CA ILE A 9 -25.15 34.32 -1.59
C ILE A 9 -23.77 34.17 -0.92
N VAL A 10 -23.17 33.00 -1.18
CA VAL A 10 -21.79 32.72 -1.62
C VAL A 10 -20.64 33.36 -0.83
N VAL A 11 -19.82 32.52 -0.19
CA VAL A 11 -18.46 32.92 0.23
C VAL A 11 -17.52 32.73 -0.96
N PHE A 12 -17.05 33.86 -1.48
CA PHE A 12 -15.99 33.98 -2.48
C PHE A 12 -14.65 33.49 -1.92
N ALA A 13 -13.93 32.73 -2.74
CA ALA A 13 -12.49 32.58 -2.65
C ALA A 13 -11.84 33.97 -2.73
N VAL A 14 -11.05 34.33 -1.71
CA VAL A 14 -10.25 35.57 -1.72
C VAL A 14 -8.87 35.23 -2.28
N VAL A 15 -8.70 35.51 -3.57
CA VAL A 15 -7.40 35.69 -4.22
C VAL A 15 -6.94 37.13 -3.97
N PHE A 16 -5.74 37.34 -3.44
CA PHE A 16 -4.98 38.58 -3.67
C PHE A 16 -3.46 38.36 -3.72
N PHE A 17 -2.87 39.02 -4.72
CA PHE A 17 -1.54 38.97 -5.32
C PHE A 17 -0.36 39.50 -4.47
N ALA A 18 0.85 39.02 -4.78
CA ALA A 18 1.98 39.89 -5.16
C ALA A 18 3.05 39.13 -5.97
N ALA A 19 3.23 39.55 -7.22
CA ALA A 19 4.27 39.07 -8.12
C ALA A 19 5.63 39.72 -7.81
N THR A 20 6.72 38.97 -7.93
CA THR A 20 8.02 39.53 -8.32
C THR A 20 8.66 38.67 -9.40
N LEU A 21 8.77 39.31 -10.56
CA LEU A 21 9.50 38.99 -11.77
C LEU A 21 10.96 38.58 -11.47
N PHE A 22 11.37 37.39 -11.91
CA PHE A 22 12.74 37.15 -12.35
C PHE A 22 12.70 36.35 -13.65
N ALA A 23 12.94 37.04 -14.76
CA ALA A 23 13.33 36.41 -16.00
C ALA A 23 14.78 35.92 -15.85
N MET A 24 14.97 34.61 -15.86
CA MET A 24 16.24 34.00 -16.28
C MET A 24 15.93 32.79 -17.13
N LEU A 25 16.52 32.76 -18.33
CA LEU A 25 16.56 31.60 -19.20
C LEU A 25 17.09 30.39 -18.44
N TYR A 26 16.33 29.30 -18.45
CA TYR A 26 16.90 27.97 -18.33
C TYR A 26 16.10 27.00 -19.20
N VAL A 27 16.81 26.37 -20.14
CA VAL A 27 16.32 25.25 -20.93
C VAL A 27 16.58 23.99 -20.10
N GLY A 28 15.50 23.35 -19.66
CA GLY A 28 15.50 22.07 -18.95
C GLY A 28 14.05 21.71 -18.66
N GLY A 29 13.63 20.49 -19.06
CA GLY A 29 12.23 20.07 -19.16
C GLY A 29 11.36 20.49 -17.97
N VAL A 30 10.33 21.28 -18.26
CA VAL A 30 9.30 21.67 -17.30
C VAL A 30 8.42 20.46 -17.00
N ALA A 31 8.30 20.12 -15.71
CA ALA A 31 7.14 19.39 -15.22
C ALA A 31 5.89 20.17 -15.61
N GLU A 32 4.92 19.53 -16.24
CA GLU A 32 3.66 20.17 -16.60
C GLU A 32 2.88 20.46 -15.32
N ALA A 33 2.49 21.73 -15.12
CA ALA A 33 1.65 22.13 -13.98
C ALA A 33 0.25 21.54 -14.12
N PHE A 34 -0.44 21.29 -13.00
CA PHE A 34 -1.81 20.75 -13.01
C PHE A 34 -2.79 21.64 -13.80
N THR A 35 -3.67 20.98 -14.54
CA THR A 35 -4.76 21.60 -15.28
C THR A 35 -5.84 22.12 -14.33
N GLN A 36 -6.65 23.08 -14.79
CA GLN A 36 -7.77 23.61 -13.99
C GLN A 36 -8.78 22.51 -13.63
N GLU A 37 -9.00 21.54 -14.53
CA GLU A 37 -9.91 20.41 -14.30
C GLU A 37 -9.43 19.52 -13.15
N GLU A 38 -8.12 19.22 -13.09
CA GLU A 38 -7.54 18.47 -11.97
C GLU A 38 -7.63 19.24 -10.64
N LEU A 39 -7.45 20.57 -10.67
CA LEU A 39 -7.58 21.40 -9.48
C LEU A 39 -9.00 21.37 -8.92
N ASP A 40 -9.99 21.54 -9.80
CA ASP A 40 -11.42 21.54 -9.45
C ASP A 40 -11.84 20.15 -8.92
N GLU A 41 -11.33 19.08 -9.54
CA GLU A 41 -11.60 17.71 -9.12
C GLU A 41 -10.97 17.37 -7.77
N CYS A 42 -9.77 17.87 -7.46
CA CYS A 42 -9.23 17.74 -6.11
C CYS A 42 -10.14 18.43 -5.06
N ASP A 43 -10.64 19.62 -5.37
CA ASP A 43 -11.51 20.37 -4.46
C ASP A 43 -12.84 19.63 -4.25
N ARG A 44 -13.40 19.03 -5.32
CA ARG A 44 -14.59 18.18 -5.23
C ARG A 44 -14.36 16.97 -4.34
N LEU A 45 -13.29 16.21 -4.57
CA LEU A 45 -12.96 15.03 -3.78
C LEU A 45 -12.72 15.35 -2.31
N PHE A 46 -12.09 16.48 -2.02
CA PHE A 46 -11.92 16.95 -0.64
C PHE A 46 -13.27 17.22 0.03
N VAL A 47 -14.16 17.96 -0.65
CA VAL A 47 -15.49 18.28 -0.12
C VAL A 47 -16.33 17.02 0.09
N GLU A 48 -16.25 16.03 -0.80
CA GLU A 48 -16.93 14.74 -0.62
C GLU A 48 -16.36 13.96 0.57
N ALA A 49 -15.04 13.84 0.63
CA ALA A 49 -14.33 13.12 1.68
C ALA A 49 -14.60 13.67 3.08
N VAL A 50 -14.64 15.00 3.24
CA VAL A 50 -14.90 15.66 4.53
C VAL A 50 -16.39 15.92 4.75
N GLY A 51 -17.17 16.09 3.69
CA GLY A 51 -18.62 16.30 3.74
C GLY A 51 -19.41 15.06 4.13
N GLU A 52 -18.90 13.85 3.87
CA GLU A 52 -19.48 12.60 4.38
C GLU A 52 -19.37 12.45 5.91
N THR A 53 -18.60 13.29 6.61
CA THR A 53 -18.57 13.39 8.08
C THR A 53 -19.80 14.15 8.64
N ILE A 54 -20.99 13.85 8.11
CA ILE A 54 -22.28 14.44 8.52
C ILE A 54 -22.48 14.18 10.02
N ASP A 55 -22.80 15.23 10.77
CA ASP A 55 -23.16 15.06 12.17
C ASP A 55 -24.45 14.23 12.32
N GLN A 56 -24.75 13.75 13.52
CA GLN A 56 -25.91 12.87 13.77
C GLN A 56 -27.27 13.55 13.50
N ASN A 57 -27.30 14.83 13.12
CA ASN A 57 -28.48 15.64 12.94
C ASN A 57 -28.74 16.08 11.47
N GLY A 58 -27.85 15.73 10.54
CA GLY A 58 -28.07 15.97 9.11
C GLY A 58 -27.89 17.43 8.67
N GLU A 59 -27.19 18.26 9.45
CA GLU A 59 -26.76 19.57 8.99
C GLU A 59 -25.44 19.45 8.23
N THR A 60 -25.35 20.04 7.03
CA THR A 60 -24.09 20.14 6.28
C THR A 60 -23.07 20.90 7.12
N GLY A 61 -22.09 20.19 7.67
CA GLY A 61 -21.03 20.79 8.48
C GLY A 61 -20.28 21.86 7.69
N SER A 62 -20.23 23.08 8.23
CA SER A 62 -19.34 24.11 7.70
C SER A 62 -17.93 23.86 8.23
N PHE A 63 -16.94 23.76 7.34
CA PHE A 63 -15.53 23.72 7.70
C PHE A 63 -14.78 24.86 7.01
N ALA A 64 -13.75 25.38 7.68
CA ALA A 64 -12.75 26.23 7.04
C ALA A 64 -11.58 25.35 6.60
N ALA A 65 -11.11 25.51 5.37
CA ALA A 65 -10.01 24.71 4.83
C ALA A 65 -8.90 25.57 4.23
N ASN A 66 -7.66 25.08 4.34
CA ASN A 66 -6.48 25.60 3.67
C ASN A 66 -5.91 24.51 2.75
N LYS A 67 -5.62 24.88 1.50
CA LYS A 67 -5.04 24.01 0.48
C LYS A 67 -3.57 24.38 0.29
N ARG A 68 -2.68 23.39 0.32
CA ARG A 68 -1.24 23.56 0.05
C ARG A 68 -0.74 22.48 -0.89
N MET A 69 0.04 22.88 -1.90
CA MET A 69 0.74 21.96 -2.80
C MET A 69 1.71 21.08 -2.00
N ILE A 70 1.77 19.79 -2.34
CA ILE A 70 2.77 18.84 -1.83
C ILE A 70 3.57 18.26 -2.99
N TYR A 71 4.80 17.87 -2.70
CA TYR A 71 5.76 17.38 -3.68
C TYR A 71 6.17 15.94 -3.39
N ASP A 72 6.58 15.21 -4.42
CA ASP A 72 7.23 13.92 -4.23
C ASP A 72 8.69 14.08 -3.75
N VAL A 73 9.34 12.96 -3.45
CA VAL A 73 10.76 12.94 -3.04
C VAL A 73 11.71 13.40 -4.14
N ALA A 74 11.27 13.53 -5.39
CA ALA A 74 12.04 14.07 -6.51
C ALA A 74 11.73 15.56 -6.76
N LEU A 75 10.94 16.19 -5.88
CA LEU A 75 10.52 17.59 -5.93
C LEU A 75 9.55 17.91 -7.08
N HIS A 76 8.88 16.91 -7.66
CA HIS A 76 7.80 17.14 -8.60
C HIS A 76 6.49 17.41 -7.85
N GLU A 77 5.63 18.26 -8.41
CA GLU A 77 4.29 18.49 -7.90
C GLU A 77 3.53 17.15 -7.87
N LEU A 78 2.94 16.82 -6.72
CA LEU A 78 2.30 15.51 -6.51
C LEU A 78 0.82 15.64 -6.14
N GLY A 79 0.40 16.76 -5.58
CA GLY A 79 -0.98 17.00 -5.22
C GLY A 79 -1.11 18.02 -4.10
N PHE A 80 -2.09 17.83 -3.22
CA PHE A 80 -2.45 18.80 -2.21
C PHE A 80 -2.69 18.17 -0.84
N VAL A 81 -2.29 18.88 0.21
CA VAL A 81 -2.83 18.70 1.55
C VAL A 81 -3.91 19.77 1.79
N TYR A 82 -5.06 19.32 2.28
CA TYR A 82 -6.17 20.15 2.73
C TYR A 82 -6.22 20.06 4.24
N SER A 83 -5.81 21.09 4.95
CA SER A 83 -6.02 21.17 6.40
C SER A 83 -7.34 21.88 6.67
N TYR A 84 -8.13 21.37 7.61
CA TYR A 84 -9.45 21.90 7.91
C TYR A 84 -9.76 21.90 9.40
N THR A 85 -10.71 22.75 9.79
CA THR A 85 -11.27 22.75 11.15
C THR A 85 -12.79 22.68 11.03
N ASN A 86 -13.39 21.73 11.75
CA ASN A 86 -14.84 21.54 11.86
C ASN A 86 -15.27 21.53 13.35
N ALA A 87 -16.53 21.16 13.63
CA ALA A 87 -17.04 21.11 15.00
C ALA A 87 -16.37 20.02 15.87
N GLN A 88 -15.81 18.99 15.24
CA GLN A 88 -15.15 17.85 15.88
C GLN A 88 -13.67 18.13 16.17
N GLY A 89 -13.05 19.07 15.46
CA GLY A 89 -11.68 19.52 15.71
C GLY A 89 -10.93 19.85 14.42
N ASP A 90 -9.60 19.82 14.50
CA ASP A 90 -8.72 19.95 13.34
C ASP A 90 -8.61 18.60 12.61
N GLY A 91 -8.48 18.65 11.29
CA GLY A 91 -8.20 17.50 10.46
C GLY A 91 -7.39 17.88 9.22
N TYR A 92 -6.92 16.87 8.49
CA TYR A 92 -6.38 17.08 7.16
C TYR A 92 -6.73 15.93 6.21
N ALA A 93 -6.71 16.23 4.92
CA ALA A 93 -6.81 15.25 3.85
C ALA A 93 -5.64 15.44 2.88
N VAL A 94 -5.08 14.34 2.38
CA VAL A 94 -4.06 14.36 1.32
C VAL A 94 -4.70 13.84 0.04
N ILE A 95 -4.66 14.65 -1.01
CA ILE A 95 -5.13 14.29 -2.35
C ILE A 95 -3.94 14.31 -3.29
N LEU A 96 -3.72 13.21 -4.00
CA LEU A 96 -2.64 13.09 -4.96
C LEU A 96 -3.21 13.25 -6.37
N VAL A 97 -2.58 14.09 -7.19
CA VAL A 97 -2.91 14.25 -8.60
C VAL A 97 -1.96 13.35 -9.38
N LEU A 98 -2.49 12.20 -9.79
CA LEU A 98 -1.73 11.18 -10.51
C LEU A 98 -2.08 11.23 -12.00
N GLU A 99 -2.97 10.35 -12.46
CA GLU A 99 -3.66 10.52 -13.76
C GLU A 99 -5.01 11.22 -13.57
N GLN A 100 -5.63 10.99 -12.41
CA GLN A 100 -6.75 11.74 -11.88
C GLN A 100 -6.50 11.99 -10.39
N PRO A 101 -7.06 13.05 -9.80
CA PRO A 101 -7.02 13.27 -8.37
C PRO A 101 -7.59 12.09 -7.58
N VAL A 102 -6.94 11.71 -6.48
CA VAL A 102 -7.40 10.66 -5.57
C VAL A 102 -7.16 11.05 -4.11
N VAL A 103 -8.11 10.74 -3.23
CA VAL A 103 -7.92 10.89 -1.79
C VAL A 103 -6.99 9.79 -1.29
N SER A 104 -5.80 10.18 -0.83
CA SER A 104 -4.79 9.26 -0.26
C SER A 104 -5.01 9.04 1.23
N GLU A 105 -5.34 10.11 1.96
CA GLU A 105 -5.45 10.11 3.42
C GLU A 105 -6.55 11.06 3.88
N ILE A 106 -7.25 10.69 4.96
CA ILE A 106 -8.11 11.57 5.75
C ILE A 106 -7.81 11.27 7.21
N VAL A 107 -7.45 12.29 7.97
CA VAL A 107 -6.96 12.13 9.34
C VAL A 107 -7.51 13.22 10.25
N GLU A 108 -8.01 12.82 11.41
CA GLU A 108 -8.28 13.74 12.51
C GLU A 108 -6.95 14.17 13.16
N GLY A 109 -6.71 15.47 13.25
CA GLY A 109 -5.49 16.03 13.79
C GLY A 109 -4.93 17.19 12.99
N LYS A 110 -3.78 17.70 13.45
CA LYS A 110 -3.12 18.85 12.83
C LYS A 110 -2.46 18.49 11.51
N ASP A 111 -2.42 19.46 10.61
CA ASP A 111 -1.62 19.42 9.37
C ASP A 111 -0.18 18.91 9.66
N PRO A 112 0.24 17.81 9.04
CA PRO A 112 1.54 17.20 9.31
C PRO A 112 2.72 18.09 8.89
N TYR A 113 2.48 19.09 8.04
CA TYR A 113 3.49 20.02 7.54
C TYR A 113 3.56 21.33 8.32
N ALA A 114 2.69 21.55 9.31
CA ALA A 114 2.60 22.83 10.02
C ALA A 114 3.92 23.29 10.66
N ASN A 115 4.74 22.35 11.12
CA ASN A 115 6.01 22.61 11.79
C ASN A 115 7.24 22.25 10.95
N LEU A 116 7.05 21.83 9.70
CA LEU A 116 8.13 21.45 8.81
C LEU A 116 8.59 22.67 8.02
N GLN A 117 9.91 22.86 7.92
CA GLN A 117 10.48 23.95 7.13
C GLN A 117 10.68 23.53 5.67
N GLY A 118 10.51 24.48 4.75
CA GLY A 118 10.76 24.27 3.34
C GLY A 118 9.57 23.68 2.59
N LEU A 119 9.85 22.99 1.47
CA LEU A 119 8.81 22.40 0.64
C LEU A 119 8.17 21.20 1.36
N PRO A 120 6.83 21.08 1.40
CA PRO A 120 6.17 19.93 1.99
C PRO A 120 6.31 18.71 1.07
N ILE A 121 7.09 17.74 1.51
CA ILE A 121 7.36 16.50 0.78
C ILE A 121 6.48 15.38 1.33
N TYR A 122 5.67 14.80 0.46
CA TYR A 122 4.96 13.56 0.72
C TYR A 122 5.88 12.39 0.37
N VAL A 123 6.40 11.72 1.39
CA VAL A 123 7.40 10.66 1.23
C VAL A 123 6.70 9.33 0.93
N ASN A 124 5.76 8.95 1.80
CA ASN A 124 4.82 7.85 1.63
C ASN A 124 3.64 8.05 2.61
N HIS A 125 2.73 7.08 2.68
CA HIS A 125 1.56 7.15 3.54
C HIS A 125 1.95 7.39 5.02
N PHE A 126 1.41 8.45 5.63
CA PHE A 126 1.76 8.94 6.97
C PHE A 126 3.22 9.35 7.22
N THR A 127 4.02 9.49 6.16
CA THR A 127 5.41 9.94 6.27
C THR A 127 5.62 11.24 5.52
N TYR A 128 5.95 12.29 6.27
CA TYR A 128 6.04 13.66 5.79
C TYR A 128 7.40 14.28 6.13
N ALA A 129 7.95 15.04 5.19
CA ALA A 129 9.19 15.76 5.40
C ALA A 129 9.08 17.20 4.87
N GLY A 130 9.87 18.10 5.44
CA GLY A 130 10.17 19.40 4.88
C GLY A 130 11.48 19.34 4.12
N TYR A 131 11.52 19.84 2.89
CA TYR A 131 12.75 19.90 2.09
C TYR A 131 13.31 21.32 2.03
N ARG A 132 14.57 21.47 2.45
CA ARG A 132 15.27 22.74 2.43
C ARG A 132 16.77 22.49 2.22
N ASP A 133 17.39 23.26 1.33
CA ASP A 133 18.84 23.30 1.13
C ASP A 133 19.49 21.91 0.88
N GLY A 134 18.79 21.00 0.19
CA GLY A 134 19.29 19.66 -0.16
C GLY A 134 18.94 18.56 0.85
N GLU A 135 18.30 18.91 1.96
CA GLU A 135 18.01 17.98 3.06
C GLU A 135 16.51 17.84 3.31
N TYR A 136 16.11 16.65 3.77
CA TYR A 136 14.74 16.29 4.16
C TYR A 136 14.66 16.20 5.69
N THR A 137 13.90 17.09 6.30
CA THR A 137 13.68 17.12 7.76
C THR A 137 12.30 16.55 8.10
N PHE A 138 12.26 15.53 8.95
CA PHE A 138 11.04 14.88 9.42
C PHE A 138 10.52 15.51 10.71
N ALA A 139 9.26 15.24 11.07
CA ALA A 139 8.60 15.85 12.23
C ALA A 139 9.29 15.54 13.58
N ASN A 140 10.03 14.45 13.66
CA ASN A 140 10.84 14.07 14.83
C ASN A 140 12.22 14.76 14.88
N GLY A 141 12.51 15.66 13.93
CA GLY A 141 13.79 16.39 13.82
C GLY A 141 14.91 15.60 13.13
N VAL A 142 14.64 14.39 12.63
CA VAL A 142 15.62 13.65 11.82
C VAL A 142 15.81 14.35 10.49
N VAL A 143 17.06 14.50 10.07
CA VAL A 143 17.46 15.09 8.80
C VAL A 143 18.12 14.02 7.94
N MET A 144 17.75 13.95 6.66
CA MET A 144 18.25 12.96 5.71
C MET A 144 18.59 13.58 4.37
N THR A 145 19.57 12.99 3.70
CA THR A 145 19.89 13.25 2.29
C THR A 145 18.84 12.61 1.36
N LYS A 146 18.82 13.02 0.09
CA LYS A 146 17.98 12.41 -0.95
C LYS A 146 18.20 10.90 -1.05
N GLU A 147 19.45 10.46 -1.05
CA GLU A 147 19.82 9.06 -1.12
C GLU A 147 19.29 8.26 0.08
N GLU A 148 19.35 8.84 1.28
CA GLU A 148 18.82 8.23 2.50
C GLU A 148 17.29 8.16 2.49
N VAL A 149 16.60 9.21 2.04
CA VAL A 149 15.13 9.19 1.88
C VAL A 149 14.69 8.20 0.80
N ASP A 150 15.45 8.05 -0.28
CA ASP A 150 15.20 6.99 -1.26
C ASP A 150 15.43 5.60 -0.68
N CYS A 151 16.37 5.46 0.28
CA CYS A 151 16.61 4.22 1.01
C CYS A 151 15.55 3.93 2.08
N LEU A 152 14.93 4.95 2.69
CA LEU A 152 13.84 4.77 3.64
C LEU A 152 12.64 4.05 3.02
N ASN A 153 12.50 4.16 1.71
CA ASN A 153 11.30 3.73 1.02
C ASN A 153 11.52 2.55 0.07
N GLY A 154 12.76 2.22 -0.29
CA GLY A 154 13.04 1.16 -1.26
C GLY A 154 12.96 -0.25 -0.66
N VAL A 155 11.99 -1.05 -1.09
CA VAL A 155 11.88 -2.47 -0.73
C VAL A 155 12.69 -3.28 -1.72
N ARG A 156 13.89 -3.69 -1.28
CA ARG A 156 14.90 -4.37 -2.09
C ARG A 156 14.75 -5.89 -2.07
N GLY A 157 13.96 -6.44 -1.16
CA GLY A 157 13.99 -7.87 -0.89
C GLY A 157 15.30 -8.27 -0.20
N VAL A 158 15.36 -9.52 0.25
CA VAL A 158 16.58 -10.11 0.81
C VAL A 158 17.01 -11.23 -0.12
N GLY A 159 18.29 -11.27 -0.50
CA GLY A 159 18.78 -12.30 -1.44
C GLY A 159 18.68 -13.70 -0.86
N SER A 160 19.44 -13.96 0.21
CA SER A 160 19.49 -15.28 0.87
C SER A 160 18.67 -15.29 2.15
N LEU A 161 18.03 -16.42 2.41
CA LEU A 161 17.27 -16.69 3.63
C LEU A 161 18.04 -17.66 4.53
N THR A 162 18.00 -17.44 5.83
CA THR A 162 18.49 -18.41 6.81
C THR A 162 17.38 -19.41 7.12
N GLN A 163 17.70 -20.70 7.11
CA GLN A 163 16.74 -21.76 7.42
C GLN A 163 16.96 -22.30 8.83
N SER A 164 15.86 -22.59 9.53
CA SER A 164 15.85 -23.31 10.79
C SER A 164 14.63 -24.23 10.86
N GLU A 165 14.66 -25.16 11.81
CA GLU A 165 13.54 -26.04 12.08
C GLU A 165 13.20 -26.00 13.57
N SER A 166 11.91 -26.01 13.88
CA SER A 166 11.40 -26.13 15.24
C SER A 166 10.19 -27.03 15.29
N VAL A 167 9.93 -27.63 16.45
CA VAL A 167 8.81 -28.55 16.67
C VAL A 167 7.97 -28.04 17.84
N VAL A 168 6.66 -27.96 17.64
CA VAL A 168 5.68 -27.70 18.69
C VAL A 168 4.96 -29.01 19.00
N ASN A 169 5.24 -29.58 20.17
CA ASN A 169 4.53 -30.76 20.69
C ASN A 169 3.28 -30.30 21.47
N TYR A 170 2.13 -30.93 21.23
CA TYR A 170 0.87 -30.55 21.84
C TYR A 170 0.01 -31.78 22.20
N VAL A 171 -0.93 -31.58 23.13
CA VAL A 171 -1.96 -32.58 23.47
C VAL A 171 -3.24 -32.37 22.66
N SER A 172 -3.50 -31.14 22.24
CA SER A 172 -4.59 -30.78 21.34
C SER A 172 -4.26 -29.49 20.61
N LYS A 173 -4.84 -29.31 19.42
CA LYS A 173 -4.77 -28.06 18.67
C LYS A 173 -6.13 -27.66 18.12
N THR A 174 -6.35 -26.35 18.04
CA THR A 174 -7.41 -25.74 17.23
C THR A 174 -6.74 -25.00 16.08
N ASP A 175 -7.18 -25.26 14.85
CA ASP A 175 -6.65 -24.64 13.63
C ASP A 175 -7.79 -23.91 12.90
N ASN A 176 -7.82 -22.59 13.05
CA ASN A 176 -8.85 -21.75 12.47
C ASN A 176 -8.30 -21.00 11.26
N LYS A 177 -8.93 -21.17 10.10
CA LYS A 177 -8.55 -20.52 8.84
C LYS A 177 -9.67 -19.61 8.38
N GLN A 178 -9.34 -18.36 8.06
CA GLN A 178 -10.28 -17.37 7.57
C GLN A 178 -9.90 -16.97 6.15
N THR A 179 -10.54 -17.63 5.18
CA THR A 179 -10.48 -17.29 3.76
C THR A 179 -11.60 -17.98 3.00
N ALA A 180 -12.08 -17.36 1.94
CA ALA A 180 -12.84 -18.03 0.89
C ALA A 180 -11.96 -18.41 -0.32
N ILE A 181 -10.70 -17.94 -0.34
CA ILE A 181 -9.73 -18.18 -1.41
C ILE A 181 -9.23 -19.63 -1.35
N LYS A 182 -9.68 -20.46 -2.30
CA LYS A 182 -9.35 -21.90 -2.34
C LYS A 182 -7.90 -22.18 -2.74
N ASN A 183 -7.37 -21.37 -3.64
CA ASN A 183 -6.00 -21.46 -4.15
C ASN A 183 -5.53 -20.07 -4.59
N HIS A 184 -4.22 -19.87 -4.67
CA HIS A 184 -3.55 -18.62 -5.04
C HIS A 184 -2.28 -18.90 -5.88
N PRO A 185 -1.79 -17.94 -6.69
CA PRO A 185 -0.52 -18.10 -7.38
C PRO A 185 0.65 -18.14 -6.38
N GLY A 186 1.79 -18.64 -6.86
CA GLY A 186 3.04 -18.70 -6.10
C GLY A 186 4.19 -18.38 -7.02
N TYR A 187 4.12 -17.24 -7.70
CA TYR A 187 5.18 -16.80 -8.58
C TYR A 187 6.34 -16.25 -7.76
N TYR A 188 7.54 -16.37 -8.32
CA TYR A 188 8.79 -16.08 -7.65
C TYR A 188 9.76 -15.33 -8.56
N GLN A 189 10.74 -14.68 -7.95
CA GLN A 189 11.73 -13.92 -8.70
C GLN A 189 12.47 -14.83 -9.68
N PRO A 190 12.44 -14.55 -11.00
CA PRO A 190 13.27 -15.26 -11.96
C PRO A 190 14.74 -14.95 -11.66
N GLU A 191 15.58 -15.98 -11.71
CA GLU A 191 17.00 -15.83 -11.45
C GLU A 191 17.63 -14.79 -12.38
N SER A 192 18.56 -14.01 -11.82
CA SER A 192 19.44 -13.02 -12.47
C SER A 192 18.82 -11.88 -13.30
N SER A 193 17.50 -11.83 -13.50
CA SER A 193 16.85 -10.88 -14.43
C SER A 193 16.20 -9.67 -13.76
N LEU A 194 15.79 -9.77 -12.49
CA LEU A 194 15.07 -8.70 -11.78
C LEU A 194 15.71 -8.42 -10.40
N PRO A 195 16.90 -7.80 -10.34
CA PRO A 195 17.54 -7.45 -9.09
C PRO A 195 16.63 -6.54 -8.25
N SER A 196 16.51 -6.83 -6.95
CA SER A 196 15.60 -6.10 -6.05
C SER A 196 14.11 -6.12 -6.46
N GLY A 197 13.69 -7.10 -7.26
CA GLY A 197 12.38 -7.16 -7.92
C GLY A 197 11.20 -7.65 -7.07
N CYS A 198 11.30 -7.74 -5.74
CA CYS A 198 10.25 -8.30 -4.88
C CYS A 198 8.88 -7.61 -5.05
N THR A 199 8.87 -6.29 -5.29
CA THR A 199 7.66 -5.51 -5.57
C THR A 199 7.02 -5.91 -6.89
N ALA A 200 7.81 -6.12 -7.95
CA ALA A 200 7.30 -6.61 -9.24
C ALA A 200 6.77 -8.04 -9.14
N VAL A 201 7.42 -8.90 -8.35
CA VAL A 201 6.98 -10.28 -8.11
C VAL A 201 5.68 -10.32 -7.30
N ALA A 202 5.55 -9.47 -6.27
CA ALA A 202 4.30 -9.33 -5.52
C ALA A 202 3.17 -8.82 -6.43
N ALA A 203 3.42 -7.81 -7.26
CA ALA A 203 2.46 -7.31 -8.24
C ALA A 203 2.03 -8.41 -9.23
N ALA A 204 2.97 -9.23 -9.73
CA ALA A 204 2.66 -10.33 -10.63
C ALA A 204 1.79 -11.41 -9.96
N ASN A 205 1.98 -11.67 -8.67
CA ASN A 205 1.10 -12.57 -7.92
C ASN A 205 -0.32 -11.99 -7.73
N VAL A 206 -0.45 -10.67 -7.58
CA VAL A 206 -1.77 -10.00 -7.57
C VAL A 206 -2.43 -10.08 -8.94
N ILE A 207 -1.73 -9.71 -10.01
CA ILE A 207 -2.24 -9.77 -11.39
C ILE A 207 -2.65 -11.19 -11.75
N GLY A 208 -1.78 -12.18 -11.55
CA GLY A 208 -2.13 -13.57 -11.84
C GLY A 208 -3.28 -14.10 -10.99
N TYR A 209 -3.50 -13.57 -9.79
CA TYR A 209 -4.69 -13.90 -9.00
C TYR A 209 -5.97 -13.34 -9.66
N TYR A 210 -5.94 -12.06 -10.03
CA TYR A 210 -7.08 -11.37 -10.60
C TYR A 210 -7.39 -11.74 -12.04
N ASP A 211 -6.40 -12.20 -12.82
CA ASP A 211 -6.58 -12.61 -14.21
C ASP A 211 -7.59 -13.77 -14.37
N ARG A 212 -7.80 -14.57 -13.32
CA ARG A 212 -8.90 -15.56 -13.28
C ARG A 212 -10.29 -14.92 -13.25
N LEU A 213 -10.39 -13.71 -12.69
CA LEU A 213 -11.64 -13.01 -12.37
C LEU A 213 -11.92 -11.85 -13.35
N VAL A 214 -10.86 -11.27 -13.91
CA VAL A 214 -10.88 -10.14 -14.84
C VAL A 214 -10.22 -10.61 -16.13
N PRO A 215 -11.00 -10.88 -17.19
CA PRO A 215 -10.46 -11.36 -18.47
C PRO A 215 -9.42 -10.40 -19.06
N ASP A 216 -8.45 -10.98 -19.78
CA ASP A 216 -7.40 -10.26 -20.53
C ASP A 216 -6.50 -9.34 -19.69
N LEU A 217 -6.50 -9.51 -18.36
CA LEU A 217 -5.60 -8.78 -17.46
C LEU A 217 -4.13 -9.14 -17.75
N ILE A 218 -3.86 -10.36 -18.19
CA ILE A 218 -2.63 -10.77 -18.86
C ILE A 218 -2.97 -11.07 -20.32
N PRO A 219 -2.50 -10.27 -21.29
CA PRO A 219 -2.86 -10.46 -22.70
C PRO A 219 -2.55 -11.87 -23.22
N ASP A 220 -3.53 -12.45 -23.92
CA ASP A 220 -3.47 -13.79 -24.53
C ASP A 220 -3.12 -14.92 -23.55
N TYR A 221 -3.49 -14.79 -22.27
CA TYR A 221 -3.10 -15.72 -21.24
C TYR A 221 -4.12 -15.87 -20.12
N ASP A 222 -4.48 -17.11 -19.81
CA ASP A 222 -5.21 -17.42 -18.57
C ASP A 222 -4.24 -17.86 -17.47
N ALA A 223 -4.21 -17.17 -16.34
CA ALA A 223 -3.37 -17.51 -15.18
C ALA A 223 -3.86 -18.76 -14.43
N ALA A 224 -5.11 -19.17 -14.63
CA ALA A 224 -5.71 -20.32 -13.97
C ALA A 224 -6.29 -21.33 -14.97
N ILE A 225 -6.38 -22.57 -14.50
CA ILE A 225 -7.10 -23.66 -15.16
C ILE A 225 -8.28 -24.01 -14.25
N THR A 226 -9.49 -23.91 -14.79
CA THR A 226 -10.72 -24.28 -14.09
C THR A 226 -11.16 -25.68 -14.52
N ILE A 227 -11.32 -26.59 -13.56
CA ILE A 227 -11.79 -27.97 -13.76
C ILE A 227 -13.03 -28.16 -12.88
N GLY A 228 -14.21 -28.21 -13.50
CA GLY A 228 -15.48 -28.26 -12.79
C GLY A 228 -15.67 -27.04 -11.89
N THR A 229 -15.91 -27.26 -10.59
CA THR A 229 -16.08 -26.19 -9.58
C THR A 229 -14.77 -25.80 -8.88
N THR A 230 -13.64 -26.29 -9.38
CA THR A 230 -12.31 -26.08 -8.79
C THR A 230 -11.40 -25.38 -9.79
N TYR A 231 -10.41 -24.65 -9.28
CA TYR A 231 -9.41 -24.00 -10.12
C TYR A 231 -8.01 -24.18 -9.51
N THR A 232 -7.00 -24.14 -10.37
CA THR A 232 -5.60 -24.03 -9.95
C THR A 232 -4.88 -22.99 -10.80
N TYR A 233 -3.93 -22.29 -10.20
CA TYR A 233 -3.07 -21.38 -10.95
C TYR A 233 -1.99 -22.16 -11.70
N LYS A 234 -1.72 -21.74 -12.94
CA LYS A 234 -0.60 -22.25 -13.72
C LYS A 234 0.71 -21.86 -13.03
N SER A 235 1.72 -22.73 -13.13
CA SER A 235 3.07 -22.41 -12.68
C SER A 235 3.65 -21.23 -13.46
N GLN A 236 4.63 -20.55 -12.86
CA GLN A 236 5.38 -19.51 -13.55
C GLN A 236 6.02 -20.05 -14.85
N ASN A 237 5.81 -19.33 -15.94
CA ASN A 237 6.34 -19.61 -17.27
C ASN A 237 6.90 -18.31 -17.89
N SER A 238 7.29 -18.36 -19.17
CA SER A 238 7.82 -17.18 -19.87
C SER A 238 6.85 -16.01 -19.89
N THR A 239 5.53 -16.24 -20.03
CA THR A 239 4.53 -15.17 -20.01
C THR A 239 4.49 -14.46 -18.65
N ILE A 240 4.52 -15.22 -17.55
CA ILE A 240 4.59 -14.64 -16.21
C ILE A 240 5.92 -13.91 -15.98
N VAL A 241 7.04 -14.40 -16.52
CA VAL A 241 8.33 -13.68 -16.45
C VAL A 241 8.31 -12.37 -17.25
N SER A 242 7.66 -12.35 -18.41
CA SER A 242 7.44 -11.13 -19.18
C SER A 242 6.53 -10.15 -18.44
N LEU A 243 5.46 -10.63 -17.80
CA LEU A 243 4.61 -9.83 -16.91
C LEU A 243 5.44 -9.19 -15.78
N MET A 244 6.28 -9.98 -15.10
CA MET A 244 7.14 -9.45 -14.03
C MET A 244 8.12 -8.40 -14.55
N THR A 245 8.71 -8.61 -15.73
CA THR A 245 9.60 -7.62 -16.37
C THR A 245 8.85 -6.32 -16.67
N ASN A 246 7.65 -6.40 -17.21
CA ASN A 246 6.82 -5.22 -17.48
C ASN A 246 6.47 -4.50 -16.17
N LEU A 247 6.02 -5.23 -15.15
CA LEU A 247 5.70 -4.66 -13.83
C LEU A 247 6.94 -4.04 -13.17
N TYR A 248 8.12 -4.62 -13.33
CA TYR A 248 9.38 -4.05 -12.86
C TYR A 248 9.64 -2.66 -13.46
N THR A 249 9.34 -2.50 -14.76
CA THR A 249 9.40 -1.21 -15.46
C THR A 249 8.30 -0.24 -15.00
N PHE A 250 7.03 -0.68 -14.97
CA PHE A 250 5.91 0.17 -14.52
C PHE A 250 6.10 0.69 -13.09
N ILE A 251 6.60 -0.16 -12.19
CA ILE A 251 6.90 0.22 -10.80
C ILE A 251 8.15 1.09 -10.71
N GLY A 252 9.02 1.09 -11.73
CA GLY A 252 10.28 1.83 -11.70
C GLY A 252 11.22 1.29 -10.64
N VAL A 253 11.36 -0.03 -10.58
CA VAL A 253 12.22 -0.72 -9.61
C VAL A 253 13.69 -0.41 -9.90
N ASN A 254 14.40 0.08 -8.88
CA ASN A 254 15.84 0.28 -8.97
C ASN A 254 16.56 -1.03 -8.63
N ALA A 255 17.52 -1.44 -9.46
CA ALA A 255 18.25 -2.69 -9.28
C ALA A 255 18.97 -2.77 -7.92
N THR A 256 19.48 -1.64 -7.45
CA THR A 256 20.14 -1.53 -6.16
C THR A 256 19.12 -1.26 -5.08
N THR A 257 18.17 -0.34 -5.33
CA THR A 257 17.31 0.25 -4.31
C THR A 257 15.89 -0.27 -4.15
N GLY A 258 15.46 -1.18 -5.01
CA GLY A 258 14.10 -1.71 -4.98
C GLY A 258 13.08 -0.64 -5.34
N ALA A 259 11.87 -0.77 -4.79
CA ALA A 259 10.81 0.22 -5.00
C ALA A 259 9.98 0.46 -3.73
N THR A 260 9.37 1.64 -3.69
CA THR A 260 8.52 2.09 -2.59
C THR A 260 7.10 1.56 -2.67
N VAL A 261 6.35 1.65 -1.57
CA VAL A 261 4.91 1.33 -1.59
C VAL A 261 4.17 2.22 -2.60
N SER A 262 4.49 3.52 -2.64
CA SER A 262 3.92 4.46 -3.59
C SER A 262 4.25 4.07 -5.04
N LYS A 263 5.51 3.71 -5.31
CA LYS A 263 5.94 3.21 -6.63
C LYS A 263 5.24 1.90 -7.01
N PHE A 264 5.05 1.00 -6.05
CA PHE A 264 4.27 -0.23 -6.27
C PHE A 264 2.82 0.10 -6.67
N LYS A 265 2.13 0.93 -5.90
CA LYS A 265 0.73 1.31 -6.14
C LYS A 265 0.58 2.02 -7.49
N TYR A 266 1.50 2.95 -7.79
CA TYR A 266 1.57 3.66 -9.07
C TYR A 266 1.82 2.72 -10.24
N GLY A 267 2.84 1.88 -10.17
CA GLY A 267 3.18 0.96 -11.25
C GLY A 267 2.10 -0.09 -11.50
N LEU A 268 1.46 -0.61 -10.44
CA LEU A 268 0.34 -1.52 -10.60
C LEU A 268 -0.85 -0.83 -11.27
N ARG A 269 -1.11 0.45 -10.95
CA ARG A 269 -2.14 1.24 -11.63
C ARG A 269 -1.81 1.45 -13.10
N GLY A 270 -0.59 1.86 -13.43
CA GLY A 270 -0.15 2.03 -14.81
C GLY A 270 -0.26 0.74 -15.63
N TYR A 271 0.06 -0.41 -15.02
CA TYR A 271 -0.15 -1.71 -15.68
C TYR A 271 -1.64 -1.98 -15.93
N CYS A 272 -2.50 -1.85 -14.91
CA CYS A 272 -3.94 -2.09 -15.06
C CYS A 272 -4.56 -1.17 -16.13
N ALA A 273 -4.22 0.13 -16.10
CA ALA A 273 -4.66 1.09 -17.11
C ALA A 273 -4.23 0.69 -18.53
N SER A 274 -3.01 0.16 -18.71
CA SER A 274 -2.54 -0.33 -20.00
C SER A 274 -3.31 -1.54 -20.55
N THR A 275 -4.02 -2.27 -19.67
CA THR A 275 -4.91 -3.39 -20.00
C THR A 275 -6.38 -2.97 -20.06
N GLY A 276 -6.70 -1.69 -19.86
CA GLY A 276 -8.07 -1.17 -19.82
C GLY A 276 -8.83 -1.51 -18.53
N THR A 277 -8.13 -1.93 -17.48
CA THR A 277 -8.69 -2.26 -16.16
C THR A 277 -8.32 -1.19 -15.13
N ASN A 278 -9.02 -1.16 -13.99
CA ASN A 278 -8.71 -0.25 -12.90
C ASN A 278 -8.27 -0.99 -11.64
N VAL A 279 -7.49 -0.32 -10.78
CA VAL A 279 -7.07 -0.85 -9.49
C VAL A 279 -7.29 0.16 -8.37
N THR A 280 -7.85 -0.32 -7.27
CA THR A 280 -8.02 0.45 -6.03
C THR A 280 -7.29 -0.21 -4.87
N PHE A 281 -6.94 0.60 -3.89
CA PHE A 281 -6.20 0.19 -2.70
C PHE A 281 -6.92 0.69 -1.45
N ALA A 282 -6.99 -0.15 -0.42
CA ALA A 282 -7.48 0.28 0.88
C ALA A 282 -6.61 -0.30 2.00
N GLY A 283 -6.26 0.52 2.98
CA GLY A 283 -5.42 0.12 4.11
C GLY A 283 -6.08 -0.95 4.97
N VAL A 284 -5.29 -1.93 5.41
CA VAL A 284 -5.71 -3.03 6.29
C VAL A 284 -4.91 -3.01 7.59
N MET A 285 -4.26 -1.89 7.89
CA MET A 285 -3.52 -1.71 9.13
C MET A 285 -4.38 -1.06 10.22
N SER A 286 -4.01 -1.33 11.45
CA SER A 286 -4.41 -0.58 12.65
C SER A 286 -3.13 -0.24 13.41
N GLY A 287 -2.73 1.04 13.38
CA GLY A 287 -1.40 1.46 13.83
C GLY A 287 -0.30 0.74 13.05
N ASN A 288 0.64 0.13 13.76
CA ASN A 288 1.79 -0.58 13.18
C ASN A 288 1.56 -2.10 12.99
N THR A 289 0.30 -2.54 13.02
CA THR A 289 -0.04 -3.97 12.92
C THR A 289 -1.14 -4.21 11.91
N LEU A 290 -1.19 -5.43 11.36
CA LEU A 290 -2.31 -5.86 10.53
C LEU A 290 -3.59 -5.89 11.37
N ASP A 291 -4.63 -5.21 10.92
CA ASP A 291 -5.95 -5.31 11.53
C ASP A 291 -6.55 -6.69 11.19
N TYR A 292 -6.48 -7.60 12.17
CA TYR A 292 -6.90 -8.98 12.00
C TYR A 292 -8.38 -9.10 11.63
N GLY A 293 -9.25 -8.24 12.18
CA GLY A 293 -10.68 -8.25 11.90
C GLY A 293 -10.98 -7.81 10.47
N LYS A 294 -10.36 -6.70 10.02
CA LYS A 294 -10.49 -6.22 8.63
C LYS A 294 -9.92 -7.23 7.64
N ALA A 295 -8.72 -7.76 7.91
CA ALA A 295 -8.08 -8.75 7.06
C ALA A 295 -8.93 -10.02 6.90
N ALA A 296 -9.56 -10.49 7.98
CA ALA A 296 -10.48 -11.64 7.93
C ALA A 296 -11.64 -11.43 6.96
N GLN A 297 -12.29 -10.26 7.02
CA GLN A 297 -13.39 -9.92 6.10
C GLN A 297 -12.90 -9.82 4.66
N ILE A 298 -11.71 -9.27 4.43
CA ILE A 298 -11.10 -9.16 3.10
C ILE A 298 -10.83 -10.55 2.49
N PHE A 299 -10.25 -11.47 3.25
CA PHE A 299 -9.99 -12.84 2.77
C PHE A 299 -11.27 -13.66 2.56
N LEU A 300 -12.30 -13.44 3.39
CA LEU A 300 -13.64 -14.02 3.17
C LEU A 300 -14.34 -13.44 1.94
N ALA A 301 -14.04 -12.20 1.58
CA ALA A 301 -14.49 -11.57 0.34
C ALA A 301 -13.62 -11.94 -0.89
N GLU A 302 -12.76 -12.97 -0.77
CA GLU A 302 -11.88 -13.47 -1.83
C GLU A 302 -10.91 -12.42 -2.41
N LYS A 303 -10.41 -11.51 -1.57
CA LYS A 303 -9.49 -10.45 -1.99
C LYS A 303 -8.08 -10.64 -1.40
N PRO A 304 -7.02 -10.46 -2.20
CA PRO A 304 -5.65 -10.55 -1.70
C PRO A 304 -5.22 -9.27 -0.99
N VAL A 305 -4.29 -9.40 -0.04
CA VAL A 305 -3.67 -8.27 0.67
C VAL A 305 -2.18 -8.25 0.37
N VAL A 306 -1.65 -7.11 -0.07
CA VAL A 306 -0.20 -6.92 -0.22
C VAL A 306 0.37 -6.47 1.12
N LEU A 307 1.46 -7.10 1.53
CA LEU A 307 2.19 -6.78 2.76
C LEU A 307 3.60 -6.33 2.42
N PHE A 308 3.99 -5.19 2.97
CA PHE A 308 5.37 -4.73 3.03
C PHE A 308 5.89 -5.03 4.43
N VAL A 309 6.94 -5.85 4.50
CA VAL A 309 7.44 -6.41 5.74
C VAL A 309 8.92 -6.11 5.93
N GLN A 310 9.37 -6.13 7.18
CA GLN A 310 10.77 -5.99 7.55
C GLN A 310 11.11 -6.98 8.65
N GLY A 311 12.30 -7.60 8.58
CA GLY A 311 12.75 -8.57 9.59
C GLY A 311 11.74 -9.69 9.74
N PHE A 312 11.53 -10.45 8.67
CA PHE A 312 10.40 -11.37 8.54
C PHE A 312 10.80 -12.82 8.75
N GLN A 313 9.81 -13.61 9.16
CA GLN A 313 9.91 -15.07 9.23
C GLN A 313 8.67 -15.68 8.60
N PHE A 314 8.87 -16.51 7.59
CA PHE A 314 7.81 -17.38 7.09
C PHE A 314 8.19 -18.84 7.27
N ALA A 315 7.19 -19.70 7.40
CA ALA A 315 7.39 -21.13 7.64
C ALA A 315 6.45 -21.98 6.81
N THR A 316 6.93 -23.14 6.38
CA THR A 316 6.06 -24.26 6.03
C THR A 316 5.81 -25.08 7.28
N ILE A 317 4.60 -25.63 7.39
CA ILE A 317 4.15 -26.37 8.58
C ILE A 317 3.82 -27.78 8.13
N ASN A 318 4.57 -28.76 8.64
CA ASN A 318 4.21 -30.16 8.53
C ASN A 318 3.49 -30.59 9.81
N SER A 319 2.28 -31.12 9.68
CA SER A 319 1.46 -31.51 10.82
C SER A 319 1.40 -33.03 10.97
N GLU A 320 1.72 -33.50 12.16
CA GLU A 320 1.56 -34.88 12.61
C GLU A 320 0.48 -34.94 13.71
N GLU A 321 0.22 -36.12 14.28
CA GLU A 321 -0.89 -36.34 15.23
C GLU A 321 -0.79 -35.46 16.48
N ASN A 322 0.42 -35.25 17.02
CA ASN A 322 0.68 -34.50 18.26
C ASN A 322 1.87 -33.54 18.16
N ALA A 323 2.33 -33.27 16.95
CA ALA A 323 3.47 -32.40 16.70
C ALA A 323 3.25 -31.61 15.40
N ASP A 324 3.66 -30.34 15.40
CA ASP A 324 3.77 -29.54 14.19
C ASP A 324 5.22 -29.11 14.03
N THR A 325 5.83 -29.46 12.89
CA THR A 325 7.19 -29.07 12.52
C THR A 325 7.15 -27.84 11.63
N TYR A 326 7.82 -26.79 12.09
CA TYR A 326 7.97 -25.52 11.40
C TYR A 326 9.33 -25.45 10.74
N LYS A 327 9.37 -25.54 9.42
CA LYS A 327 10.57 -25.19 8.64
C LYS A 327 10.53 -23.69 8.36
N THR A 328 11.33 -22.95 9.10
CA THR A 328 11.33 -21.48 9.12
C THR A 328 12.41 -20.92 8.22
N TYR A 329 12.07 -19.82 7.54
CA TYR A 329 12.93 -19.07 6.66
C TYR A 329 12.94 -17.62 7.15
N THR A 330 14.12 -17.12 7.47
CA THR A 330 14.31 -15.80 8.08
C THR A 330 15.04 -14.87 7.13
N GLY A 331 14.48 -13.67 6.93
CA GLY A 331 15.10 -12.58 6.20
C GLY A 331 15.17 -11.32 7.06
N ASN A 332 16.36 -10.73 7.21
CA ASN A 332 16.58 -9.56 8.07
C ASN A 332 16.29 -8.21 7.36
N GLY A 333 16.00 -8.24 6.05
CA GLY A 333 15.72 -7.05 5.24
C GLY A 333 14.23 -6.75 5.07
N SER A 334 13.93 -5.80 4.19
CA SER A 334 12.57 -5.51 3.74
C SER A 334 12.14 -6.45 2.60
N HIS A 335 10.85 -6.73 2.50
CA HIS A 335 10.28 -7.57 1.44
C HIS A 335 8.83 -7.23 1.15
N ALA A 336 8.36 -7.53 -0.07
CA ALA A 336 6.97 -7.38 -0.48
C ALA A 336 6.38 -8.77 -0.78
N VAL A 337 5.24 -9.08 -0.17
CA VAL A 337 4.55 -10.38 -0.30
C VAL A 337 3.05 -10.18 -0.49
N VAL A 338 2.36 -11.22 -0.94
CA VAL A 338 0.88 -11.21 -1.10
C VAL A 338 0.27 -12.26 -0.19
N ALA A 339 -0.64 -11.84 0.68
CA ALA A 339 -1.39 -12.68 1.61
C ALA A 339 -2.78 -13.04 1.05
N PHE A 340 -3.24 -14.25 1.38
CA PHE A 340 -4.49 -14.82 0.87
C PHE A 340 -5.36 -15.51 1.93
N GLU A 341 -4.86 -15.70 3.15
CA GLU A 341 -5.57 -16.40 4.22
C GLU A 341 -5.01 -15.99 5.58
N LEU A 342 -5.88 -15.76 6.57
CA LEU A 342 -5.49 -15.72 7.98
C LEU A 342 -5.60 -17.12 8.58
N ARG A 343 -4.65 -17.46 9.43
CA ARG A 343 -4.66 -18.70 10.20
C ARG A 343 -4.28 -18.43 11.64
N GLU A 344 -5.08 -18.90 12.59
CA GLU A 344 -4.77 -18.91 14.00
C GLU A 344 -4.70 -20.37 14.48
N ILE A 345 -3.54 -20.76 15.00
CA ILE A 345 -3.34 -22.08 15.58
C ILE A 345 -3.14 -21.93 17.08
N VAL A 346 -4.03 -22.52 17.86
CA VAL A 346 -3.95 -22.56 19.33
C VAL A 346 -3.56 -23.96 19.74
N TYR A 347 -2.39 -24.09 20.36
CA TYR A 347 -1.87 -25.35 20.88
C TYR A 347 -2.08 -25.43 22.39
N THR A 348 -2.61 -26.56 22.88
CA THR A 348 -2.56 -26.91 24.29
C THR A 348 -1.36 -27.83 24.52
N LEU A 349 -0.45 -27.44 25.41
CA LEU A 349 0.78 -28.16 25.70
C LEU A 349 0.58 -29.20 26.81
N ALA A 350 1.53 -30.13 26.97
CA ALA A 350 1.45 -31.20 27.97
C ALA A 350 1.34 -30.70 29.42
N ASN A 351 1.85 -29.51 29.71
CA ASN A 351 1.73 -28.87 31.04
C ASN A 351 0.40 -28.12 31.24
N GLY A 352 -0.54 -28.20 30.28
CA GLY A 352 -1.83 -27.50 30.30
C GLY A 352 -1.79 -26.04 29.86
N SER A 353 -0.61 -25.47 29.57
CA SER A 353 -0.50 -24.11 29.04
C SER A 353 -0.86 -24.04 27.55
N THR A 354 -1.24 -22.86 27.08
CA THR A 354 -1.57 -22.64 25.67
C THR A 354 -0.58 -21.71 24.99
N THR A 355 -0.25 -21.97 23.73
CA THR A 355 0.44 -21.02 22.85
C THR A 355 -0.36 -20.78 21.58
N THR A 356 -0.33 -19.55 21.07
CA THR A 356 -1.12 -19.12 19.90
C THR A 356 -0.21 -18.58 18.82
N ASN A 357 -0.29 -19.16 17.63
CA ASN A 357 0.41 -18.70 16.44
C ASN A 357 -0.57 -18.01 15.50
N ARG A 358 -0.38 -16.71 15.27
CA ARG A 358 -1.12 -15.92 14.29
C ARG A 358 -0.31 -15.78 13.01
N LEU A 359 -0.88 -16.30 11.93
CA LEU A 359 -0.19 -16.51 10.67
C LEU A 359 -1.00 -15.92 9.52
N VAL A 360 -0.30 -15.54 8.44
CA VAL A 360 -0.92 -15.27 7.15
C VAL A 360 -0.29 -16.13 6.07
N LYS A 361 -1.11 -16.81 5.28
CA LYS A 361 -0.64 -17.58 4.12
C LYS A 361 -0.27 -16.63 2.99
N ILE A 362 0.95 -16.73 2.50
CA ILE A 362 1.52 -15.80 1.51
C ILE A 362 2.07 -16.52 0.28
N ALA A 363 2.06 -15.81 -0.85
CA ALA A 363 3.03 -16.03 -1.92
C ALA A 363 4.33 -15.30 -1.55
N THR A 364 5.43 -16.04 -1.39
CA THR A 364 6.67 -15.51 -0.80
C THR A 364 7.56 -14.78 -1.80
N GLY A 365 7.40 -15.04 -3.10
CA GLY A 365 8.33 -14.56 -4.12
C GLY A 365 9.64 -15.35 -4.23
N TYR A 366 9.85 -16.41 -3.44
CA TYR A 366 11.05 -17.27 -3.49
C TYR A 366 10.75 -18.61 -4.16
N ARG A 367 11.65 -19.06 -5.06
CA ARG A 367 11.47 -20.30 -5.83
C ARG A 367 11.31 -21.54 -4.93
N ASP A 368 12.21 -21.71 -3.98
CA ASP A 368 12.27 -22.94 -3.14
C ASP A 368 11.15 -23.03 -2.10
N VAL A 369 10.38 -21.95 -1.93
CA VAL A 369 9.34 -21.82 -0.90
C VAL A 369 8.26 -20.86 -1.37
N ALA A 370 7.73 -21.08 -2.57
CA ALA A 370 6.80 -20.15 -3.23
C ALA A 370 5.55 -19.79 -2.40
N LYS A 371 5.13 -20.69 -1.50
CA LYS A 371 3.99 -20.50 -0.60
C LYS A 371 4.37 -20.90 0.82
N ALA A 372 4.08 -20.05 1.79
CA ALA A 372 4.38 -20.29 3.20
C ALA A 372 3.41 -19.51 4.10
N TYR A 373 3.55 -19.69 5.42
CA TYR A 373 2.87 -18.88 6.42
C TYR A 373 3.84 -17.87 7.02
N LEU A 374 3.57 -16.58 6.85
CA LEU A 374 4.27 -15.51 7.55
C LEU A 374 3.79 -15.46 9.00
N ASN A 375 4.71 -15.40 9.95
CA ASN A 375 4.37 -15.24 11.36
C ASN A 375 4.19 -13.76 11.71
N LEU A 376 2.98 -13.38 12.14
CA LEU A 376 2.64 -11.99 12.45
C LEU A 376 3.27 -11.50 13.76
N SER A 377 3.62 -12.40 14.69
CA SER A 377 4.22 -11.99 15.98
C SER A 377 5.71 -11.68 15.88
N SER A 378 6.38 -12.20 14.86
CA SER A 378 7.83 -12.05 14.67
C SER A 378 8.20 -11.26 13.42
N THR A 379 7.23 -10.61 12.77
CA THR A 379 7.44 -9.83 11.55
C THR A 379 6.93 -8.40 11.74
N ALA A 380 7.76 -7.40 11.42
CA ALA A 380 7.31 -6.02 11.34
C ALA A 380 6.60 -5.79 9.99
N ILE A 381 5.45 -5.12 10.02
CA ILE A 381 4.68 -4.76 8.82
C ILE A 381 4.74 -3.24 8.70
N SER A 382 5.30 -2.75 7.59
CA SER A 382 5.43 -1.32 7.31
C SER A 382 4.26 -0.77 6.50
N ASP A 383 3.61 -1.59 5.68
CA ASP A 383 2.35 -1.26 5.01
C ASP A 383 1.55 -2.55 4.73
N ALA A 384 0.24 -2.47 4.77
CA ALA A 384 -0.67 -3.54 4.36
C ALA A 384 -1.93 -2.95 3.74
N PHE A 385 -2.25 -3.39 2.51
CA PHE A 385 -3.42 -2.92 1.79
C PHE A 385 -4.06 -4.03 0.96
N VAL A 386 -5.39 -4.03 0.91
CA VAL A 386 -6.13 -4.84 -0.06
C VAL A 386 -5.96 -4.22 -1.43
N VAL A 387 -5.83 -5.07 -2.45
CA VAL A 387 -5.86 -4.66 -3.85
C VAL A 387 -7.17 -5.13 -4.45
N ASN A 388 -7.89 -4.27 -5.16
CA ASN A 388 -9.04 -4.66 -5.97
C ASN A 388 -8.82 -4.25 -7.41
N ILE A 389 -8.80 -5.23 -8.33
CA ILE A 389 -8.76 -5.00 -9.77
C ILE A 389 -10.16 -5.28 -10.33
N MET A 390 -10.63 -4.38 -11.20
CA MET A 390 -11.98 -4.41 -11.77
C MET A 390 -11.99 -3.95 -13.23
#